data_AF-W1Y281-F1
#
_entry.id   AF-W1Y281-F1
#
_cell.length_a   1.000
_cell.length_b   1.000
_cell.length_c   1.000
_cell.angle_alpha   90.00
_cell.angle_beta   90.00
_cell.angle_gamma   90.00
#
_symmetry.space_group_name_H-M   'P 1'
#
loop_
_entity.id
_entity.type
_entity.pdbx_description
1 polymer ?
#
loop_
_entity_poly.entity_id
_entity_poly.type
_entity_poly.pdbx_seq_one_letter_code
_entity_poly.pdbx_strand_id
1 'polypeptide(L)'
;ADLKGKRIGMENGTTHQKYIQDQHPEVKTVSYDSYQNAFIDLKNGRIDGVFGDTAVVNEWLKTNPQLGVATEKVTDPQYFGTGLGIAYVRITKL
;
A
#
# COMPACT_ATOMS: atom_id res chain seq x y z
N ALA A 1 -13.32 5.20 6.64
CA ALA A 1 -13.02 6.63 6.53
C ALA A 1 -13.53 7.17 5.21
N ASP A 2 -13.81 8.48 5.11
CA ASP A 2 -14.02 9.12 3.82
C ASP A 2 -12.66 9.33 3.12
N LEU A 3 -12.44 8.60 2.04
CA LEU A 3 -11.20 8.62 1.26
C LEU A 3 -11.31 9.50 0.00
N LYS A 4 -12.49 10.10 -0.25
CA LYS A 4 -12.74 10.85 -1.48
C LYS A 4 -11.76 12.02 -1.61
N GLY A 5 -11.03 12.04 -2.73
CA GLY A 5 -10.06 13.08 -3.06
C GLY A 5 -8.77 13.06 -2.24
N LYS A 6 -8.61 12.11 -1.30
CA LYS A 6 -7.37 11.90 -0.54
C LYS A 6 -6.27 11.41 -1.46
N ARG A 7 -5.05 11.88 -1.23
CA ARG A 7 -3.84 11.42 -1.91
C ARG A 7 -3.27 10.26 -1.11
N ILE A 8 -3.34 9.05 -1.65
CA ILE A 8 -2.84 7.86 -0.96
C ILE A 8 -1.61 7.35 -1.69
N GLY A 9 -0.50 7.22 -0.97
CA GLY A 9 0.76 6.71 -1.49
C GLY A 9 0.83 5.19 -1.45
N MET A 10 1.46 4.58 -2.47
CA MET A 10 1.76 3.14 -2.51
C MET A 10 2.92 2.87 -3.47
N GLU A 11 3.52 1.69 -3.38
CA GLU A 11 4.55 1.27 -4.34
C GLU A 11 3.94 1.00 -5.72
N ASN A 12 4.63 1.45 -6.76
CA ASN A 12 4.22 1.29 -8.15
C ASN A 12 4.21 -0.19 -8.58
N GLY A 13 3.21 -0.59 -9.37
CA GLY A 13 3.07 -1.94 -9.89
C GLY A 13 2.60 -2.99 -8.88
N THR A 14 2.23 -2.59 -7.67
CA THR A 14 1.79 -3.53 -6.61
C THR A 14 0.31 -3.89 -6.72
N THR A 15 -0.07 -5.01 -6.10
CA THR A 15 -1.48 -5.39 -5.90
C THR A 15 -2.26 -4.33 -5.11
N HIS A 16 -1.59 -3.61 -4.20
CA HIS A 16 -2.16 -2.47 -3.48
C HIS A 16 -2.62 -1.36 -4.43
N GLN A 17 -1.78 -1.01 -5.42
CA GLN A 17 -2.12 -0.03 -6.44
C GLN A 17 -3.33 -0.45 -7.25
N LYS A 18 -3.33 -1.68 -7.73
CA LYS A 18 -4.45 -2.22 -8.49
C LYS A 18 -5.75 -2.22 -7.67
N TYR A 19 -5.69 -2.62 -6.40
CA TYR A 19 -6.85 -2.63 -5.51
C TYR A 19 -7.48 -1.24 -5.35
N ILE A 20 -6.68 -0.21 -5.04
CA ILE A 20 -7.22 1.14 -4.84
C ILE A 20 -7.80 1.69 -6.15
N GLN A 21 -7.15 1.44 -7.30
CA GLN A 21 -7.66 1.89 -8.59
C GLN A 21 -9.01 1.25 -8.96
N ASP A 22 -9.16 -0.04 -8.65
CA ASP A 22 -10.38 -0.78 -9.00
C ASP A 22 -11.52 -0.53 -7.99
N GLN A 23 -11.23 -0.48 -6.69
CA GLN A 23 -12.24 -0.43 -5.62
C GLN A 23 -12.50 0.97 -5.06
N HIS A 24 -11.54 1.88 -5.21
CA HIS A 24 -11.59 3.23 -4.67
C HIS A 24 -11.22 4.29 -5.74
N PRO A 25 -11.92 4.36 -6.88
CA PRO A 25 -11.64 5.31 -7.95
C PRO A 25 -11.77 6.78 -7.51
N GLU A 26 -12.42 7.05 -6.37
CA GLU A 26 -12.50 8.35 -5.74
C GLU A 26 -11.18 8.82 -5.08
N VAL A 27 -10.22 7.91 -4.89
CA VAL A 27 -8.91 8.16 -4.28
C VAL A 27 -7.91 8.61 -5.33
N LYS A 28 -7.09 9.61 -4.99
CA LYS A 28 -5.96 10.03 -5.82
C LYS A 28 -4.75 9.17 -5.47
N THR A 29 -4.48 8.13 -6.26
CA THR A 29 -3.29 7.29 -6.05
C THR A 29 -2.02 8.06 -6.39
N VAL A 30 -1.00 7.96 -5.53
CA VAL A 30 0.35 8.49 -5.77
C VAL A 30 1.33 7.33 -5.73
N SER A 31 1.99 7.07 -6.85
CA SER A 31 2.90 5.94 -7.00
C SER A 31 4.33 6.33 -6.63
N TYR A 32 5.00 5.45 -5.89
CA TYR A 32 6.39 5.62 -5.47
C TYR A 32 7.21 4.40 -5.86
N ASP A 33 8.52 4.60 -6.06
CA ASP A 33 9.47 3.51 -6.26
C ASP A 33 9.79 2.75 -4.97
N SER A 34 9.48 3.33 -3.80
CA SER A 34 9.64 2.69 -2.50
C SER A 34 8.68 3.24 -1.44
N TYR A 35 8.32 2.40 -0.47
CA TYR A 35 7.54 2.83 0.70
C TYR A 35 8.21 3.94 1.53
N GLN A 36 9.54 3.99 1.58
CA GLN A 36 10.27 5.04 2.31
C GLN A 36 10.02 6.43 1.71
N ASN A 37 9.96 6.54 0.38
CA ASN A 37 9.65 7.79 -0.30
C ASN A 37 8.20 8.23 -0.01
N ALA A 38 7.25 7.28 -0.05
CA ALA A 38 5.87 7.54 0.34
C ALA A 38 5.77 8.03 1.80
N PHE A 39 6.51 7.40 2.71
CA PHE A 39 6.53 7.77 4.12
C PHE A 39 7.10 9.18 4.37
N ILE A 40 8.14 9.58 3.64
CA ILE A 40 8.67 10.95 3.70
C ILE A 40 7.62 11.98 3.27
N ASP A 41 6.91 11.71 2.18
CA ASP A 41 5.85 12.61 1.70
C ASP A 41 4.64 12.64 2.64
N LEU A 42 4.32 11.52 3.31
CA LEU A 42 3.30 11.48 4.36
C LEU A 42 3.67 12.40 5.52
N LYS A 43 4.91 12.30 6.02
CA LYS A 43 5.39 13.15 7.11
C LYS A 43 5.41 14.64 6.74
N ASN A 44 5.60 14.95 5.47
CA ASN A 44 5.60 16.31 4.94
C ASN A 44 4.21 16.82 4.52
N GLY A 45 3.13 16.02 4.71
CA GLY A 45 1.77 16.40 4.35
C GLY A 45 1.49 16.48 2.84
N ARG A 46 2.38 15.92 2.02
CA ARG A 46 2.21 15.85 0.56
C ARG A 46 1.28 14.73 0.12
N ILE A 47 1.05 13.76 0.98
CA ILE A 47 -0.01 12.75 0.84
C ILE A 47 -0.77 12.62 2.17
N ASP A 48 -1.97 12.08 2.11
CA ASP A 48 -2.90 11.96 3.24
C ASP A 48 -2.79 10.59 3.94
N GLY A 49 -2.16 9.60 3.30
CA GLY A 49 -1.97 8.27 3.86
C GLY A 49 -1.12 7.39 2.96
N VAL A 50 -0.72 6.23 3.47
CA VAL A 50 -0.03 5.17 2.71
C VAL A 50 -0.86 3.90 2.79
N PHE A 51 -1.06 3.24 1.65
CA PHE A 51 -1.67 1.92 1.56
C PHE A 51 -0.62 0.89 1.16
N GLY A 52 -0.51 -0.19 1.95
CA GLY A 52 0.54 -1.18 1.78
C GLY A 52 0.47 -2.32 2.79
N ASP A 53 1.52 -3.14 2.81
CA ASP A 53 1.62 -4.32 3.65
C ASP A 53 1.46 -3.98 5.14
N THR A 54 0.59 -4.73 5.83
CA THR A 54 0.29 -4.51 7.25
C THR A 54 1.53 -4.55 8.14
N ALA A 55 2.51 -5.42 7.83
CA ALA A 55 3.76 -5.49 8.57
C ALA A 55 4.56 -4.18 8.48
N VAL A 56 4.69 -3.61 7.28
CA VAL A 56 5.41 -2.36 7.03
C VAL A 56 4.73 -1.18 7.75
N VAL A 57 3.40 -1.07 7.58
CA VAL A 57 2.61 0.00 8.22
C VAL A 57 2.68 -0.09 9.75
N ASN A 58 2.62 -1.30 10.32
CA ASN A 58 2.70 -1.49 11.77
C ASN A 58 4.05 -1.06 12.35
N GLU A 59 5.16 -1.28 11.65
CA GLU A 59 6.48 -0.80 12.09
C GLU A 59 6.54 0.73 12.15
N TRP A 60 5.90 1.42 11.20
CA TRP A 60 5.81 2.88 11.25
C TRP A 60 4.95 3.38 12.40
N LEU A 61 3.79 2.75 12.63
CA LEU A 61 2.88 3.14 13.73
C LEU A 61 3.56 3.02 15.11
N LYS A 62 4.41 2.02 15.32
CA LYS A 62 5.17 1.85 16.58
C LYS A 62 6.11 3.02 16.88
N THR A 63 6.69 3.61 15.83
CA THR A 63 7.74 4.64 15.95
C THR A 63 7.26 6.05 15.66
N ASN A 64 5.97 6.21 15.29
CA ASN A 64 5.37 7.49 14.91
C ASN A 64 3.97 7.62 15.55
N PRO A 65 3.89 7.99 16.84
CA PRO A 65 2.64 8.01 17.60
C PRO A 65 1.59 9.00 17.08
N GLN A 66 1.99 9.94 16.21
CA GLN A 66 1.10 10.86 15.51
C GLN A 66 0.34 10.22 14.34
N LEU A 67 0.76 9.02 13.91
CA LEU A 67 0.09 8.28 12.85
C LEU A 67 -0.96 7.33 13.42
N GLY A 68 -1.99 7.06 12.63
CA GLY A 68 -3.06 6.14 12.98
C GLY A 68 -3.53 5.36 11.77
N VAL A 69 -4.32 4.32 12.04
CA VAL A 69 -4.97 3.51 11.00
C VAL A 69 -6.26 4.20 10.56
N ALA A 70 -6.43 4.43 9.26
CA ALA A 70 -7.59 5.14 8.71
C ALA A 70 -8.78 4.21 8.37
N THR A 71 -8.53 2.93 8.14
CA THR A 71 -9.53 1.94 7.70
C THR A 71 -9.30 0.59 8.36
N GLU A 72 -10.31 -0.27 8.32
CA GLU A 72 -10.09 -1.69 8.63
C GLU A 72 -9.10 -2.31 7.64
N LYS A 73 -8.53 -3.46 8.04
CA LYS A 73 -7.61 -4.21 7.20
C LYS A 73 -8.35 -4.71 5.96
N VAL A 74 -7.78 -4.43 4.79
CA VAL A 74 -8.25 -4.98 3.52
C VAL A 74 -7.77 -6.43 3.38
N THR A 75 -8.68 -7.35 3.07
CA THR A 75 -8.41 -8.79 2.94
C THR A 75 -9.04 -9.40 1.69
N ASP A 76 -9.29 -8.60 0.65
CA ASP A 76 -9.94 -9.08 -0.58
C ASP A 76 -9.09 -10.21 -1.23
N PRO A 77 -9.60 -11.45 -1.31
CA PRO A 77 -8.83 -12.58 -1.82
C PRO A 77 -8.53 -12.47 -3.32
N GLN A 78 -9.28 -11.66 -4.08
CA GLN A 78 -9.00 -11.42 -5.50
C GLN A 78 -7.68 -10.66 -5.70
N TYR A 79 -7.26 -9.86 -4.72
CA TYR A 79 -6.06 -9.02 -4.80
C TYR A 79 -4.92 -9.53 -3.92
N PHE A 80 -5.24 -10.08 -2.75
CA PHE A 80 -4.23 -10.40 -1.73
C PHE A 80 -4.08 -11.90 -1.44
N GLY A 81 -4.92 -12.75 -2.05
CA GLY A 81 -4.81 -14.21 -1.99
C GLY A 81 -4.67 -14.75 -0.56
N THR A 82 -3.86 -15.80 -0.40
CA THR A 82 -3.55 -16.44 0.90
C THR A 82 -2.26 -15.91 1.55
N GLY A 83 -1.54 -14.99 0.90
CA GLY A 83 -0.31 -14.39 1.41
C GLY A 83 0.94 -14.63 0.56
N LEU A 84 2.09 -14.74 1.22
CA LEU A 84 3.42 -14.73 0.62
C LEU A 84 3.73 -16.00 -0.18
N GLY A 85 4.41 -15.84 -1.32
CA GLY A 85 4.92 -16.93 -2.14
C GLY A 85 6.30 -16.62 -2.68
N ILE A 86 7.09 -17.65 -2.99
CA ILE A 86 8.40 -17.52 -3.63
C ILE A 86 8.26 -17.93 -5.08
N ALA A 87 8.63 -17.03 -6.00
CA ALA A 87 8.78 -17.34 -7.41
C ALA A 87 10.25 -17.66 -7.72
N TYR A 88 10.48 -18.64 -8.59
CA TYR A 88 11.80 -18.95 -9.14
C TYR A 88 11.67 -19.28 -10.63
N VAL A 89 12.74 -19.04 -11.39
CA VAL A 89 12.80 -19.42 -12.80
C VAL A 89 12.98 -20.93 -12.91
N ARG A 90 12.05 -21.61 -13.60
CA ARG A 90 12.19 -23.04 -13.90
C ARG A 90 13.15 -23.24 -15.07
N ILE A 91 14.32 -23.81 -14.84
CA ILE A 91 15.22 -24.24 -15.93
C ILE A 91 14.78 -25.62 -16.39
N THR A 92 14.08 -25.71 -17.51
CA THR A 92 13.85 -26.98 -18.21
C THR A 92 15.14 -27.35 -18.93
N LYS A 93 15.86 -28.38 -18.47
CA LYS A 93 16.89 -29.02 -19.29
C LYS A 93 16.19 -29.76 -20.44
N LEU A 94 16.64 -29.49 -21.67
CA LEU A 94 16.33 -30.28 -22.86
C LEU A 94 16.88 -31.71 -22.71
#